data_AF-A0A842TW30-F1
#
_entry.id   AF-A0A842TW30-F1
#
_cell.length_a   1.000
_cell.length_b   1.000
_cell.length_c   1.000
_cell.angle_alpha   90.00
_cell.angle_beta   90.00
_cell.angle_gamma   90.00
#
_symmetry.space_group_name_H-M   'P 1'
#
loop_
_entity.id
_entity.type
_entity.pdbx_description
1 polymer ?
#
loop_
_entity_poly.entity_id
_entity_poly.type
_entity_poly.pdbx_seq_one_letter_code
_entity_poly.pdbx_strand_id
1 'polypeptide(L)'
;MFNKGSLLSSIRKMRKSVILIGCIILMVSFVQAVIQTADISGDEKNTFTDSDEIYLTSSLSLCNRVYNLVDIYVVESGSETLDDVRGDSQEITLTDRFAVPDETLIWSNPEPGDYDVIIDCQKDGVYSSLEPLASFSVVAEKGEGGAFVGENDPGSHSWDYDSEEDNLMNVMLQLGLFSEGENISLENMTLSFQGLLDGNEISRIEIFVDSNNDGELDDDEESIGFFNVESPLSENATVRITLDYVLEADEEENFLVVVRMEEDAEEGEISLDVKSVTGTGEDSNEVIVFSGFPIESGVKTISSESPEESCEGDLNLEMSPNPATQDSIITVVVSGIENCQNKRVSLREEDCDGDEVAFCISGSTGCHMSITSDESQTYSACIDKNSDGDTDDSGESSSVGLIVNKNGEASGEEDEEDTGPTGAASGLESFTESLTGAAGGFLILLELTLLLILFVLVMILFKLKTPGETDSDKKEEK
;
A
#
# COMPACT_ATOMS: atom_id res chain seq x y z
N MET A 1 23.72 -54.26 36.41
CA MET A 1 24.98 -54.50 37.15
C MET A 1 26.09 -53.74 36.44
N PHE A 2 26.46 -52.55 36.91
CA PHE A 2 27.77 -51.93 36.66
C PHE A 2 28.10 -51.01 37.84
N ASN A 3 29.37 -51.08 38.24
CA ASN A 3 29.88 -50.81 39.58
C ASN A 3 30.36 -49.35 39.68
N LYS A 4 29.72 -48.52 40.52
CA LYS A 4 30.19 -47.17 40.88
C LYS A 4 31.04 -47.27 42.14
N GLY A 5 32.36 -47.14 42.01
CA GLY A 5 33.24 -47.09 43.16
C GLY A 5 34.63 -46.59 42.81
N SER A 6 35.08 -45.59 43.56
CA SER A 6 36.48 -45.14 43.69
C SER A 6 36.97 -44.05 42.74
N LEU A 7 36.61 -42.79 43.03
CA LEU A 7 37.36 -41.62 42.55
C LEU A 7 37.21 -40.37 43.45
N LEU A 8 37.04 -40.54 44.77
CA LEU A 8 36.77 -39.43 45.71
C LEU A 8 37.69 -39.39 46.96
N SER A 9 38.96 -39.77 46.82
CA SER A 9 39.88 -39.80 47.99
C SER A 9 41.11 -38.86 47.91
N SER A 10 41.38 -38.18 46.78
CA SER A 10 42.67 -37.45 46.63
C SER A 10 42.59 -35.92 46.47
N ILE A 11 41.45 -35.27 46.73
CA ILE A 11 41.29 -33.80 46.54
C ILE A 11 41.24 -33.01 47.86
N ARG A 12 41.35 -33.66 49.03
CA ARG A 12 41.09 -32.99 50.32
C ARG A 12 42.29 -32.31 51.00
N LYS A 13 43.51 -32.36 50.45
CA LYS A 13 44.72 -31.82 51.11
C LYS A 13 45.41 -30.63 50.46
N MET A 14 44.89 -30.07 49.36
CA MET A 14 45.38 -28.82 48.76
C MET A 14 44.45 -27.60 48.99
N ARG A 15 43.49 -27.69 49.93
CA ARG A 15 42.49 -26.63 50.16
C ARG A 15 42.84 -25.59 51.24
N LYS A 16 44.00 -25.64 51.88
CA LYS A 16 44.32 -24.70 52.99
C LYS A 16 45.51 -23.77 52.77
N SER A 17 46.30 -23.95 51.72
CA SER A 17 47.45 -23.07 51.41
C SER A 17 47.31 -22.26 50.12
N VAL A 18 46.26 -22.49 49.32
CA VAL A 18 45.93 -21.66 48.13
C VAL A 18 44.93 -20.55 48.46
N ILE A 19 44.27 -20.62 49.62
CA ILE A 19 43.27 -19.61 50.05
C ILE A 19 43.93 -18.34 50.62
N LEU A 20 45.21 -18.37 51.02
CA LEU A 20 45.86 -17.22 51.66
C LEU A 20 46.67 -16.34 50.68
N ILE A 21 46.98 -16.82 49.48
CA ILE A 21 47.69 -16.04 48.43
C ILE A 21 46.71 -15.59 47.33
N GLY A 22 45.54 -16.23 47.21
CA GLY A 22 44.46 -15.81 46.30
C GLY A 22 43.65 -14.59 46.78
N CYS A 23 43.80 -14.14 48.03
CA CYS A 23 43.07 -12.96 48.55
C CYS A 23 43.83 -11.62 48.42
N ILE A 24 45.06 -11.62 47.90
CA ILE A 24 45.88 -10.38 47.81
C ILE A 24 45.91 -9.81 46.38
N ILE A 25 45.50 -10.58 45.35
CA ILE A 25 45.47 -10.13 43.95
C ILE A 25 44.07 -9.64 43.52
N LEU A 26 43.08 -9.68 44.41
CA LEU A 26 41.74 -9.11 44.18
C LEU A 26 41.48 -7.88 45.08
N MET A 27 42.53 -7.15 45.46
CA MET A 27 42.40 -5.70 45.64
C MET A 27 42.50 -5.07 44.27
N VAL A 28 41.48 -5.34 43.43
CA VAL A 28 41.13 -4.40 42.36
C VAL A 28 40.97 -3.09 43.09
N SER A 29 41.95 -2.22 42.88
CA SER A 29 41.87 -0.86 43.36
C SER A 29 40.67 -0.31 42.63
N PHE A 30 39.51 -0.30 43.29
CA PHE A 30 38.36 0.48 42.87
C PHE A 30 38.87 1.91 42.92
N VAL A 31 39.47 2.34 41.81
CA VAL A 31 39.59 3.75 41.49
C VAL A 31 38.13 4.17 41.37
N GLN A 32 37.56 4.64 42.48
CA GLN A 32 36.21 5.20 42.45
C GLN A 32 36.27 6.31 41.42
N ALA A 33 35.44 6.19 40.38
CA ALA A 33 35.31 7.24 39.39
C ALA A 33 34.95 8.54 40.13
N VAL A 34 35.64 9.62 39.79
CA VAL A 34 35.52 10.89 40.49
C VAL A 34 34.14 11.51 40.21
N ILE A 35 33.63 11.26 39.00
CA ILE A 35 32.27 11.57 38.55
C ILE A 35 31.59 10.30 38.06
N GLN A 36 30.26 10.27 38.14
CA GLN A 36 29.42 9.16 37.71
C GLN A 36 28.13 9.72 37.13
N THR A 37 27.67 9.12 36.03
CA THR A 37 26.31 9.34 35.55
C THR A 37 25.32 8.61 36.46
N ALA A 38 24.14 9.17 36.60
CA ALA A 38 23.12 8.70 37.51
C ALA A 38 21.71 8.89 36.94
N ASP A 39 20.75 8.15 37.48
CA ASP A 39 19.33 8.38 37.24
C ASP A 39 18.76 9.51 38.11
N ILE A 40 17.46 9.77 38.00
CA ILE A 40 16.74 10.78 38.79
C ILE A 40 16.78 10.56 40.31
N SER A 41 17.05 9.33 40.77
CA SER A 41 17.21 9.03 42.20
C SER A 41 18.64 9.30 42.69
N GLY A 42 19.56 9.64 41.78
CA GLY A 42 20.98 9.82 42.05
C GLY A 42 21.73 8.49 42.16
N ASP A 43 21.14 7.37 41.76
CA ASP A 43 21.80 6.08 41.74
C ASP A 43 22.69 5.94 40.50
N GLU A 44 23.91 5.42 40.67
CA GLU A 44 24.86 5.24 39.57
C GLU A 44 24.26 4.36 38.46
N LYS A 45 24.19 4.91 37.25
CA LYS A 45 23.66 4.25 36.05
C LYS A 45 24.56 4.64 34.88
N ASN A 46 24.99 3.65 34.10
CA ASN A 46 25.90 3.83 32.95
C ASN A 46 25.27 3.34 31.62
N THR A 47 24.01 2.93 31.66
CA THR A 47 23.23 2.54 30.48
C THR A 47 21.84 3.12 30.66
N PHE A 48 21.42 3.93 29.71
CA PHE A 48 20.19 4.70 29.70
C PHE A 48 19.36 4.36 28.46
N THR A 49 18.06 4.63 28.51
CA THR A 49 17.23 4.74 27.31
C THR A 49 17.23 6.17 26.78
N ASP A 50 16.79 6.38 25.56
CA ASP A 50 16.53 7.70 24.96
C ASP A 50 15.40 8.48 25.66
N SER A 51 14.55 7.79 26.42
CA SER A 51 13.55 8.38 27.32
C SER A 51 14.05 8.71 28.73
N ASP A 52 15.25 8.26 29.11
CA ASP A 52 15.81 8.51 30.44
C ASP A 52 16.40 9.93 30.55
N GLU A 53 16.14 10.61 31.67
CA GLU A 53 16.91 11.78 32.07
C GLU A 53 18.25 11.35 32.68
N ILE A 54 19.35 11.95 32.21
CA ILE A 54 20.72 11.65 32.65
C ILE A 54 21.21 12.73 33.59
N TYR A 55 21.61 12.31 34.79
CA TYR A 55 22.16 13.16 35.83
C TYR A 55 23.66 12.91 36.02
N LEU A 56 24.36 13.91 36.53
CA LEU A 56 25.77 13.81 36.90
C LEU A 56 25.93 13.99 38.41
N THR A 57 26.69 13.09 39.02
CA THR A 57 27.06 13.16 40.43
C THR A 57 28.58 13.07 40.60
N SER A 58 29.08 13.49 41.76
CA SER A 58 30.49 13.33 42.11
C SER A 58 30.66 12.98 43.58
N SER A 59 31.51 12.00 43.86
CA SER A 59 31.78 11.52 45.22
C SER A 59 32.96 12.24 45.88
N LEU A 60 33.77 12.95 45.09
CA LEU A 60 35.00 13.61 45.51
C LEU A 60 35.07 15.05 44.99
N SER A 61 35.96 15.84 45.60
CA SER A 61 36.32 17.17 45.12
C SER A 61 36.87 17.07 43.70
N LEU A 62 36.18 17.69 42.76
CA LEU A 62 36.56 17.92 41.39
C LEU A 62 37.41 19.17 41.27
N CYS A 63 38.27 19.17 40.24
CA CYS A 63 39.12 20.28 39.87
C CYS A 63 40.04 20.75 41.03
N ASN A 64 41.23 21.27 40.74
CA ASN A 64 41.98 21.91 41.82
C ASN A 64 41.13 23.07 42.38
N ARG A 65 41.16 23.31 43.70
CA ARG A 65 40.31 24.25 44.50
C ARG A 65 40.28 25.73 44.08
N VAL A 66 40.75 26.03 42.88
CA VAL A 66 40.86 27.35 42.27
C VAL A 66 39.63 27.67 41.42
N TYR A 67 38.94 26.65 40.89
CA TYR A 67 37.81 26.82 39.99
C TYR A 67 36.53 26.32 40.66
N ASN A 68 35.53 27.21 40.79
CA ASN A 68 34.19 26.87 41.28
C ASN A 68 33.16 26.89 40.15
N LEU A 69 33.55 27.30 38.95
CA LEU A 69 32.74 27.34 37.73
C LEU A 69 33.44 26.44 36.71
N VAL A 70 32.71 25.49 36.15
CA VAL A 70 33.23 24.50 35.20
C VAL A 70 32.21 24.30 34.08
N ASP A 71 32.67 23.82 32.93
CA ASP A 71 31.79 23.42 31.83
C ASP A 71 31.70 21.89 31.78
N ILE A 72 30.49 21.38 31.66
CA ILE A 72 30.21 19.96 31.43
C ILE A 72 29.99 19.78 29.94
N TYR A 73 30.74 18.86 29.35
CA TYR A 73 30.57 18.40 27.99
C TYR A 73 30.01 16.98 27.97
N VAL A 74 29.09 16.71 27.05
CA VAL A 74 28.73 15.34 26.66
C VAL A 74 29.24 15.15 25.24
N VAL A 75 30.12 14.18 25.02
CA VAL A 75 30.78 13.95 23.73
C VAL A 75 30.60 12.50 23.30
N GLU A 76 30.70 12.22 22.01
CA GLU A 76 30.81 10.83 21.52
C GLU A 76 32.01 10.13 22.17
N SER A 77 31.83 8.86 22.54
CA SER A 77 32.85 8.12 23.27
C SER A 77 34.15 8.02 22.46
N GLY A 78 35.25 8.40 23.09
CA GLY A 78 36.57 8.45 22.46
C GLY A 78 36.83 9.65 21.54
N SER A 79 35.95 10.66 21.53
CA SER A 79 36.23 11.94 20.87
C SER A 79 37.51 12.59 21.41
N GLU A 80 38.32 13.16 20.51
CA GLU A 80 39.50 13.95 20.87
C GLU A 80 39.17 15.45 21.06
N THR A 81 37.95 15.87 20.69
CA THR A 81 37.46 17.25 20.78
C THR A 81 36.30 17.37 21.76
N LEU A 82 36.18 18.53 22.40
CA LEU A 82 35.05 18.86 23.27
C LEU A 82 33.90 19.45 22.45
N ASP A 83 33.43 18.69 21.47
CA ASP A 83 32.25 19.03 20.67
C ASP A 83 31.02 18.43 21.35
N ASP A 84 30.24 19.26 22.03
CA ASP A 84 29.10 18.81 22.81
C ASP A 84 27.98 18.31 21.88
N VAL A 85 27.56 17.05 22.04
CA VAL A 85 26.49 16.44 21.24
C VAL A 85 25.13 17.11 21.49
N ARG A 86 24.96 17.81 22.61
CA ARG A 86 23.76 18.61 22.93
C ARG A 86 23.76 19.98 22.26
N GLY A 87 24.83 20.33 21.55
CA GLY A 87 25.04 21.60 20.85
C GLY A 87 25.89 22.61 21.61
N ASP A 88 25.60 22.86 22.88
CA ASP A 88 26.35 23.78 23.74
C ASP A 88 26.72 23.10 25.08
N SER A 89 27.92 23.40 25.59
CA SER A 89 28.35 22.95 26.92
C SER A 89 27.49 23.53 28.04
N GLN A 90 27.36 22.82 29.14
CA GLN A 90 26.60 23.27 30.31
C GLN A 90 27.52 23.82 31.41
N GLU A 91 27.46 25.12 31.65
CA GLU A 91 28.19 25.75 32.76
C GLU A 91 27.49 25.45 34.10
N ILE A 92 28.24 24.93 35.08
CA ILE A 92 27.73 24.72 36.44
C ILE A 92 28.63 25.36 37.50
N THR A 93 28.03 25.67 38.65
CA THR A 93 28.78 26.07 39.85
C THR A 93 28.95 24.87 40.77
N LEU A 94 30.20 24.47 41.03
CA LEU A 94 30.52 23.43 41.99
C LEU A 94 30.14 23.86 43.41
N THR A 95 29.76 22.89 44.25
CA THR A 95 29.45 23.11 45.67
C THR A 95 30.67 23.60 46.46
N ASP A 96 30.49 23.98 47.73
CA ASP A 96 31.59 24.38 48.63
C ASP A 96 32.66 23.28 48.85
N ARG A 97 32.34 22.03 48.48
CA ARG A 97 33.28 20.89 48.51
C ARG A 97 33.96 20.65 47.17
N PHE A 98 33.77 21.55 46.20
CA PHE A 98 34.16 21.42 44.81
C PHE A 98 33.58 20.15 44.16
N ALA A 99 32.36 19.76 44.53
CA ALA A 99 31.65 18.62 43.95
C ALA A 99 30.53 19.13 43.02
N VAL A 100 30.15 18.34 42.01
CA VAL A 100 28.91 18.55 41.25
C VAL A 100 27.75 18.64 42.23
N PRO A 101 26.84 19.63 42.11
CA PRO A 101 25.60 19.64 42.88
C PRO A 101 24.84 18.34 42.72
N ASP A 102 24.22 17.86 43.80
CA ASP A 102 23.35 16.68 43.72
C ASP A 102 22.25 16.92 42.67
N GLU A 103 21.91 15.89 41.89
CA GLU A 103 20.85 15.95 40.86
C GLU A 103 21.12 16.98 39.75
N THR A 104 22.38 17.16 39.33
CA THR A 104 22.67 17.98 38.14
C THR A 104 22.24 17.25 36.87
N LEU A 105 21.06 17.61 36.33
CA LEU A 105 20.58 17.14 35.03
C LEU A 105 21.55 17.60 33.93
N ILE A 106 22.08 16.65 33.16
CA ILE A 106 22.97 16.92 32.04
C ILE A 106 22.32 16.64 30.69
N TRP A 107 21.35 15.73 30.60
CA TRP A 107 20.69 15.45 29.32
C TRP A 107 19.26 14.97 29.55
N SER A 108 18.26 15.65 28.99
CA SER A 108 16.85 15.30 29.20
C SER A 108 16.29 14.32 28.17
N ASN A 109 16.76 14.40 26.92
CA ASN A 109 16.35 13.52 25.81
C ASN A 109 17.61 13.05 25.08
N PRO A 110 18.32 12.04 25.62
CA PRO A 110 19.54 11.55 25.00
C PRO A 110 19.27 10.78 23.71
N GLU A 111 20.09 10.99 22.69
CA GLU A 111 20.04 10.19 21.46
C GLU A 111 20.78 8.86 21.67
N PRO A 112 20.34 7.73 21.06
CA PRO A 112 21.06 6.46 21.16
C PRO A 112 22.53 6.56 20.75
N GLY A 113 23.44 6.01 21.55
CA GLY A 113 24.88 6.09 21.29
C GLY A 113 25.75 5.81 22.52
N ASP A 114 27.07 5.78 22.30
CA ASP A 114 28.05 5.68 23.39
C ASP A 114 28.70 7.04 23.61
N TYR A 115 28.71 7.51 24.86
CA TYR A 115 29.11 8.87 25.21
C TYR A 115 30.07 8.93 26.40
N ASP A 116 30.83 10.01 26.45
CA ASP A 116 31.63 10.42 27.59
C ASP A 116 31.12 11.75 28.14
N VAL A 117 31.01 11.87 29.46
CA VAL A 117 30.82 13.14 30.17
C VAL A 117 32.18 13.62 30.65
N ILE A 118 32.54 14.85 30.28
CA ILE A 118 33.82 15.47 30.63
C ILE A 118 33.54 16.77 31.38
N ILE A 119 34.27 17.01 32.47
CA ILE A 119 34.24 18.29 33.18
C ILE A 119 35.50 19.08 32.82
N ASP A 120 35.35 20.11 31.97
CA ASP A 120 36.41 21.06 31.68
C ASP A 120 36.62 21.99 32.88
N CYS A 121 37.59 21.62 33.69
CA CYS A 121 37.97 22.35 34.89
C CYS A 121 38.66 23.69 34.59
N GLN A 122 39.26 23.86 33.40
CA GLN A 122 40.09 25.01 33.05
C GLN A 122 39.35 26.03 32.18
N LYS A 123 38.19 25.66 31.64
CA LYS A 123 37.39 26.44 30.70
C LYS A 123 38.19 26.83 29.45
N ASP A 124 39.09 25.95 29.01
CA ASP A 124 39.93 26.19 27.84
C ASP A 124 39.41 25.50 26.58
N GLY A 125 38.36 24.67 26.70
CA GLY A 125 37.75 23.96 25.58
C GLY A 125 38.63 22.89 24.98
N VAL A 126 39.63 22.39 25.73
CA VAL A 126 40.58 21.37 25.25
C VAL A 126 40.58 20.18 26.19
N TYR A 127 40.24 19.01 25.63
CA TYR A 127 40.29 17.76 26.39
C TYR A 127 41.67 17.51 27.00
N SER A 128 41.69 17.23 28.31
CA SER A 128 42.90 16.90 29.06
C SER A 128 42.72 15.61 29.85
N SER A 129 43.72 14.73 29.83
CA SER A 129 43.71 13.48 30.62
C SER A 129 43.67 13.67 32.15
N LEU A 130 43.75 14.92 32.63
CA LEU A 130 43.58 15.29 34.03
C LEU A 130 42.13 15.64 34.40
N GLU A 131 41.24 15.73 33.41
CA GLU A 131 39.85 16.09 33.62
C GLU A 131 39.04 14.88 34.11
N PRO A 132 38.07 15.09 35.01
CA PRO A 132 37.13 14.05 35.38
C PRO A 132 36.34 13.60 34.15
N LEU A 133 36.28 12.28 33.95
CA LEU A 133 35.54 11.63 32.86
C LEU A 133 34.69 10.49 33.42
N ALA A 134 33.47 10.34 32.90
CA ALA A 134 32.62 9.17 33.05
C ALA A 134 32.08 8.76 31.68
N SER A 135 31.94 7.46 31.43
CA SER A 135 31.38 6.92 30.17
C SER A 135 30.02 6.31 30.44
N PHE A 136 29.09 6.48 29.51
CA PHE A 136 27.76 5.87 29.56
C PHE A 136 27.30 5.53 28.14
N SER A 137 26.26 4.70 28.05
CA SER A 137 25.63 4.31 26.80
C SER A 137 24.14 4.64 26.86
N VAL A 138 23.57 5.04 25.74
CA VAL A 138 22.14 5.30 25.54
C VAL A 138 21.68 4.29 24.49
N VAL A 139 20.73 3.44 24.84
CA VAL A 139 20.09 2.51 23.92
C VAL A 139 18.71 3.08 23.57
N ALA A 140 18.25 2.92 22.34
CA ALA A 140 16.87 3.31 22.04
C ALA A 140 15.90 2.48 22.89
N GLU A 141 14.87 3.12 23.44
CA GLU A 141 13.80 2.39 24.08
C GLU A 141 13.06 1.58 23.01
N LYS A 142 12.84 0.30 23.30
CA LYS A 142 12.08 -0.54 22.39
C LYS A 142 10.63 -0.06 22.38
N GLY A 143 10.13 0.31 21.20
CA GLY A 143 8.73 0.70 21.03
C GLY A 143 7.74 -0.43 21.26
N GLU A 144 6.48 -0.07 21.24
CA GLU A 144 5.36 -1.00 21.29
C GLU A 144 4.49 -0.85 20.04
N GLY A 145 3.81 -1.94 19.66
CA GLY A 145 2.87 -1.94 18.54
C GLY A 145 1.54 -2.54 18.99
N GLY A 146 0.44 -1.94 18.55
CA GLY A 146 -0.91 -2.45 18.81
C GLY A 146 -1.76 -2.47 17.56
N ALA A 147 -2.77 -3.34 17.58
CA ALA A 147 -3.70 -3.53 16.49
C ALA A 147 -5.15 -3.54 17.00
N PHE A 148 -6.06 -3.05 16.18
CA PHE A 148 -7.50 -3.00 16.44
C PHE A 148 -8.31 -3.10 15.13
N VAL A 149 -9.61 -3.36 15.24
CA VAL A 149 -10.53 -3.28 14.10
C VAL A 149 -10.79 -1.80 13.81
N GLY A 150 -10.57 -1.37 12.57
CA GLY A 150 -10.78 0.01 12.13
C GLY A 150 -12.23 0.48 12.32
N GLU A 151 -12.43 1.79 12.43
CA GLU A 151 -13.75 2.37 12.73
C GLU A 151 -14.77 2.17 11.59
N ASN A 152 -14.28 2.00 10.36
CA ASN A 152 -15.08 1.82 9.15
C ASN A 152 -14.91 0.40 8.56
N ASP A 153 -14.63 -0.58 9.42
CA ASP A 153 -14.61 -1.98 9.01
C ASP A 153 -15.92 -2.37 8.29
N PRO A 154 -15.86 -2.98 7.09
CA PRO A 154 -17.06 -3.29 6.31
C PRO A 154 -17.95 -4.34 6.98
N GLY A 155 -17.42 -5.10 7.95
CA GLY A 155 -18.14 -6.18 8.62
C GLY A 155 -18.62 -7.26 7.63
N SER A 156 -19.69 -7.96 8.00
CA SER A 156 -20.28 -8.98 7.13
C SER A 156 -21.04 -8.36 5.96
N HIS A 157 -20.76 -8.82 4.74
CA HIS A 157 -21.38 -8.31 3.52
C HIS A 157 -21.43 -9.38 2.41
N SER A 158 -22.21 -9.14 1.34
CA SER A 158 -22.27 -10.01 0.16
C SER A 158 -21.27 -9.54 -0.91
N TRP A 159 -20.85 -10.45 -1.78
CA TRP A 159 -20.34 -10.11 -3.11
C TRP A 159 -21.15 -10.87 -4.12
N ASP A 160 -21.67 -10.10 -5.07
CA ASP A 160 -22.44 -10.58 -6.18
C ASP A 160 -21.57 -10.26 -7.39
N TYR A 161 -20.94 -11.28 -7.98
CA TYR A 161 -20.07 -11.10 -9.14
C TYR A 161 -20.91 -10.75 -10.37
N ASP A 162 -20.52 -9.66 -11.04
CA ASP A 162 -21.05 -9.27 -12.34
C ASP A 162 -19.98 -9.47 -13.41
N SER A 163 -20.30 -10.19 -14.48
CA SER A 163 -19.38 -10.41 -15.60
C SER A 163 -19.20 -9.16 -16.48
N GLU A 164 -20.08 -8.16 -16.35
CA GLU A 164 -19.99 -6.88 -17.05
C GLU A 164 -19.12 -5.87 -16.29
N GLU A 165 -19.05 -6.00 -14.95
CA GLU A 165 -18.21 -5.20 -14.07
C GLU A 165 -17.17 -6.09 -13.39
N ASP A 166 -15.93 -6.11 -13.91
CA ASP A 166 -14.81 -6.92 -13.41
C ASP A 166 -14.28 -6.49 -12.01
N ASN A 167 -15.16 -6.25 -11.04
CA ASN A 167 -14.79 -5.97 -9.67
C ASN A 167 -14.56 -7.27 -8.88
N LEU A 168 -13.38 -7.82 -9.08
CA LEU A 168 -12.90 -9.02 -8.35
C LEU A 168 -12.32 -8.68 -6.97
N MET A 169 -12.17 -7.39 -6.63
CA MET A 169 -11.53 -6.95 -5.40
C MET A 169 -12.56 -6.76 -4.29
N ASN A 170 -12.30 -7.35 -3.13
CA ASN A 170 -13.21 -7.30 -1.99
C ASN A 170 -12.46 -6.95 -0.72
N VAL A 171 -12.84 -5.85 -0.08
CA VAL A 171 -12.32 -5.46 1.23
C VAL A 171 -12.91 -6.39 2.28
N MET A 172 -12.07 -7.15 2.98
CA MET A 172 -12.51 -8.09 4.00
C MET A 172 -12.47 -7.49 5.41
N LEU A 173 -11.51 -6.61 5.66
CA LEU A 173 -11.25 -6.04 6.99
C LEU A 173 -10.57 -4.68 6.84
N GLN A 174 -10.99 -3.72 7.65
CA GLN A 174 -10.19 -2.53 7.94
C GLN A 174 -9.43 -2.77 9.25
N LEU A 175 -8.10 -2.74 9.18
CA LEU A 175 -7.19 -3.00 10.29
C LEU A 175 -6.53 -1.69 10.73
N GLY A 176 -6.75 -1.28 11.97
CA GLY A 176 -5.99 -0.20 12.59
C GLY A 176 -4.70 -0.73 13.21
N LEU A 177 -3.56 -0.09 12.92
CA LEU A 177 -2.28 -0.33 13.61
C LEU A 177 -1.78 0.97 14.21
N PHE A 178 -1.12 0.89 15.35
CA PHE A 178 -0.42 2.03 15.94
C PHE A 178 0.95 1.60 16.48
N SER A 179 1.87 2.56 16.51
CA SER A 179 3.17 2.41 17.14
C SER A 179 3.29 3.39 18.31
N GLU A 180 4.00 3.01 19.37
CA GLU A 180 4.35 3.90 20.47
C GLU A 180 5.86 3.92 20.66
N GLY A 181 6.43 5.11 20.82
CA GLY A 181 7.84 5.33 21.20
C GLY A 181 8.86 5.38 20.06
N GLU A 182 8.70 4.60 18.98
CA GLU A 182 9.59 4.64 17.80
C GLU A 182 8.85 4.27 16.51
N ASN A 183 9.41 4.66 15.37
CA ASN A 183 8.93 4.21 14.07
C ASN A 183 9.11 2.69 13.93
N ILE A 184 8.16 2.03 13.27
CA ILE A 184 8.21 0.58 13.05
C ILE A 184 8.17 0.27 11.56
N SER A 185 9.24 -0.31 11.03
CA SER A 185 9.24 -0.90 9.69
C SER A 185 8.47 -2.22 9.72
N LEU A 186 7.26 -2.24 9.16
CA LEU A 186 6.40 -3.42 9.08
C LEU A 186 7.02 -4.45 8.14
N GLU A 187 7.12 -5.71 8.60
CA GLU A 187 7.76 -6.76 7.81
C GLU A 187 6.78 -7.85 7.37
N ASN A 188 5.87 -8.27 8.26
CA ASN A 188 5.02 -9.42 7.98
C ASN A 188 3.64 -9.33 8.65
N MET A 189 2.63 -9.78 7.90
CA MET A 189 1.29 -10.07 8.40
C MET A 189 0.96 -11.54 8.19
N THR A 190 0.38 -12.19 9.19
CA THR A 190 -0.06 -13.58 9.10
C THR A 190 -1.57 -13.64 9.17
N LEU A 191 -2.21 -14.20 8.14
CA LEU A 191 -3.66 -14.37 8.05
C LEU A 191 -4.04 -15.84 8.13
N SER A 192 -5.23 -16.14 8.64
CA SER A 192 -5.83 -17.48 8.63
C SER A 192 -7.23 -17.41 8.03
N PHE A 193 -7.58 -18.31 7.13
CA PHE A 193 -8.89 -18.30 6.46
C PHE A 193 -9.85 -19.32 7.05
N GLN A 194 -11.14 -19.00 7.04
CA GLN A 194 -12.25 -19.87 7.42
C GLN A 194 -13.33 -19.83 6.33
N GLY A 195 -14.15 -20.90 6.26
CA GLY A 195 -15.31 -20.95 5.38
C GLY A 195 -15.05 -21.24 3.89
N LEU A 196 -13.78 -21.23 3.46
CA LEU A 196 -13.39 -21.57 2.08
C LEU A 196 -14.05 -22.88 1.60
N LEU A 197 -14.83 -22.79 0.53
CA LEU A 197 -15.32 -23.95 -0.19
C LEU A 197 -14.23 -24.44 -1.15
N ASP A 198 -14.45 -25.56 -1.83
CA ASP A 198 -13.42 -26.46 -2.38
C ASP A 198 -12.51 -25.86 -3.49
N GLY A 199 -11.71 -24.84 -3.18
CA GLY A 199 -10.45 -24.50 -3.82
C GLY A 199 -10.50 -23.64 -5.09
N ASN A 200 -9.70 -22.57 -5.07
CA ASN A 200 -9.42 -21.57 -6.12
C ASN A 200 -10.27 -20.31 -6.11
N GLU A 201 -11.08 -20.03 -5.10
CA GLU A 201 -11.92 -18.81 -5.13
C GLU A 201 -11.10 -17.52 -4.99
N ILE A 202 -9.91 -17.59 -4.37
CA ILE A 202 -9.04 -16.42 -4.12
C ILE A 202 -7.78 -16.56 -4.97
N SER A 203 -7.54 -15.57 -5.82
CA SER A 203 -6.34 -15.49 -6.68
C SER A 203 -5.20 -14.75 -5.99
N ARG A 204 -5.52 -13.70 -5.21
CA ARG A 204 -4.54 -12.82 -4.58
C ARG A 204 -5.08 -12.22 -3.29
N ILE A 205 -4.18 -11.91 -2.36
CA ILE A 205 -4.48 -11.14 -1.15
C ILE A 205 -3.55 -9.94 -1.17
N GLU A 206 -4.07 -8.75 -0.88
CA GLU A 206 -3.33 -7.48 -0.92
C GLU A 206 -3.64 -6.66 0.33
N ILE A 207 -2.64 -5.91 0.80
CA ILE A 207 -2.77 -4.99 1.93
C ILE A 207 -2.55 -3.57 1.39
N PHE A 208 -3.52 -2.69 1.63
CA PHE A 208 -3.48 -1.28 1.22
C PHE A 208 -3.47 -0.37 2.43
N VAL A 209 -2.91 0.84 2.28
CA VAL A 209 -3.03 1.93 3.27
C VAL A 209 -4.33 2.68 3.01
N ASP A 210 -5.23 2.65 3.98
CA ASP A 210 -6.51 3.38 3.92
C ASP A 210 -6.30 4.83 4.36
N SER A 211 -5.84 5.64 3.40
CA SER A 211 -5.36 7.00 3.67
C SER A 211 -6.49 7.98 3.99
N ASN A 212 -7.71 7.69 3.56
CA ASN A 212 -8.89 8.53 3.81
C ASN A 212 -9.74 8.02 4.99
N ASN A 213 -9.44 6.82 5.50
CA ASN A 213 -10.11 6.13 6.58
C ASN A 213 -11.62 6.03 6.33
N ASP A 214 -12.04 5.50 5.18
CA ASP A 214 -13.45 5.25 4.87
C ASP A 214 -13.81 3.77 4.76
N GLY A 215 -12.82 2.87 4.78
CA GLY A 215 -13.02 1.42 4.70
C GLY A 215 -13.34 0.91 3.30
N GLU A 216 -13.22 1.73 2.27
CA GLU A 216 -13.42 1.41 0.86
C GLU A 216 -12.07 1.45 0.11
N LEU A 217 -11.88 0.58 -0.89
CA LEU A 217 -10.64 0.56 -1.67
C LEU A 217 -10.72 1.62 -2.77
N ASP A 218 -9.80 2.59 -2.73
CA ASP A 218 -9.69 3.65 -3.74
C ASP A 218 -8.52 3.41 -4.73
N ASP A 219 -8.62 4.03 -5.92
CA ASP A 219 -7.62 3.93 -6.98
C ASP A 219 -6.24 4.54 -6.61
N ASP A 220 -6.18 5.43 -5.62
CA ASP A 220 -4.96 6.12 -5.19
C ASP A 220 -4.29 5.52 -3.95
N GLU A 221 -4.87 4.47 -3.36
CA GLU A 221 -4.31 3.81 -2.19
C GLU A 221 -3.06 2.99 -2.51
N GLU A 222 -2.07 3.07 -1.61
CA GLU A 222 -0.80 2.39 -1.76
C GLU A 222 -0.89 0.93 -1.28
N SER A 223 -0.54 -0.02 -2.16
CA SER A 223 -0.34 -1.41 -1.76
C SER A 223 1.02 -1.59 -1.08
N ILE A 224 1.00 -2.06 0.17
CA ILE A 224 2.20 -2.27 0.98
C ILE A 224 2.62 -3.75 1.08
N GLY A 225 1.82 -4.66 0.53
CA GLY A 225 2.11 -6.08 0.57
C GLY A 225 1.08 -6.91 -0.17
N PHE A 226 1.50 -8.07 -0.68
CA PHE A 226 0.59 -9.02 -1.33
C PHE A 226 1.06 -10.47 -1.21
N PHE A 227 0.13 -11.39 -1.48
CA PHE A 227 0.38 -12.83 -1.59
C PHE A 227 -0.42 -13.40 -2.76
N ASN A 228 0.28 -14.06 -3.68
CA ASN A 228 -0.35 -14.78 -4.80
C ASN A 228 -0.71 -16.20 -4.37
N VAL A 229 -1.95 -16.60 -4.59
CA VAL A 229 -2.42 -17.95 -4.25
C VAL A 229 -2.11 -18.89 -5.40
N GLU A 230 -1.01 -19.65 -5.29
CA GLU A 230 -0.61 -20.61 -6.34
C GLU A 230 -1.36 -21.96 -6.26
N SER A 231 -2.12 -22.19 -5.19
CA SER A 231 -2.85 -23.43 -4.95
C SER A 231 -4.06 -23.17 -4.06
N PRO A 232 -5.15 -23.94 -4.21
CA PRO A 232 -6.31 -23.89 -3.32
C PRO A 232 -5.94 -23.72 -1.85
N LEU A 233 -6.42 -22.65 -1.23
CA LEU A 233 -6.36 -22.52 0.21
C LEU A 233 -7.35 -23.52 0.83
N SER A 234 -6.87 -24.34 1.76
CA SER A 234 -7.74 -25.23 2.55
C SER A 234 -8.39 -24.46 3.70
N GLU A 235 -9.45 -25.00 4.29
CA GLU A 235 -9.99 -24.51 5.56
C GLU A 235 -8.87 -24.39 6.62
N ASN A 236 -8.80 -23.24 7.31
CA ASN A 236 -7.73 -22.89 8.26
C ASN A 236 -6.32 -22.76 7.64
N ALA A 237 -6.22 -22.53 6.32
CA ALA A 237 -4.96 -22.18 5.71
C ALA A 237 -4.41 -20.89 6.32
N THR A 238 -3.11 -20.91 6.64
CA THR A 238 -2.39 -19.75 7.14
C THR A 238 -1.46 -19.23 6.05
N VAL A 239 -1.56 -17.95 5.74
CA VAL A 239 -0.69 -17.27 4.78
C VAL A 239 0.13 -16.22 5.51
N ARG A 240 1.35 -15.96 5.00
CA ARG A 240 2.23 -14.91 5.49
C ARG A 240 2.50 -13.95 4.35
N ILE A 241 2.12 -12.70 4.54
CA ILE A 241 2.30 -11.59 3.60
C ILE A 241 3.50 -10.78 4.09
N THR A 242 4.43 -10.47 3.18
CA THR A 242 5.51 -9.52 3.46
C THR A 242 5.00 -8.11 3.25
N LEU A 243 5.31 -7.23 4.19
CA LEU A 243 4.94 -5.82 4.18
C LEU A 243 6.19 -4.97 3.90
N ASP A 244 5.99 -3.81 3.28
CA ASP A 244 7.00 -2.79 3.02
C ASP A 244 6.40 -1.41 3.32
N TYR A 245 6.28 -1.11 4.63
CA TYR A 245 5.70 0.14 5.13
C TYR A 245 6.38 0.55 6.43
N VAL A 246 6.52 1.85 6.68
CA VAL A 246 7.01 2.40 7.95
C VAL A 246 5.85 3.05 8.67
N LEU A 247 5.47 2.50 9.81
CA LEU A 247 4.47 3.08 10.71
C LEU A 247 5.15 4.14 11.58
N GLU A 248 4.71 5.39 11.47
CA GLU A 248 5.28 6.51 12.23
C GLU A 248 4.99 6.40 13.74
N ALA A 249 5.98 6.80 14.54
CA ALA A 249 5.91 6.79 16.01
C ALA A 249 4.71 7.58 16.53
N ASP A 250 3.94 6.99 17.45
CA ASP A 250 2.79 7.61 18.12
C ASP A 250 1.64 8.02 17.16
N GLU A 251 1.60 7.43 15.96
CA GLU A 251 0.51 7.60 14.98
C GLU A 251 -0.31 6.31 14.81
N GLU A 252 -1.61 6.49 14.54
CA GLU A 252 -2.53 5.41 14.19
C GLU A 252 -2.78 5.44 12.67
N GLU A 253 -2.64 4.30 12.02
CA GLU A 253 -2.85 4.13 10.58
C GLU A 253 -3.85 3.00 10.31
N ASN A 254 -4.64 3.15 9.25
CA ASN A 254 -5.62 2.16 8.83
C ASN A 254 -5.16 1.45 7.57
N PHE A 255 -5.45 0.16 7.48
CA PHE A 255 -5.06 -0.70 6.37
C PHE A 255 -6.25 -1.55 5.92
N LEU A 256 -6.40 -1.73 4.61
CA LEU A 256 -7.39 -2.65 4.05
C LEU A 256 -6.76 -4.02 3.81
N VAL A 257 -7.40 -5.06 4.31
CA VAL A 257 -7.11 -6.45 3.91
C VAL A 257 -8.06 -6.79 2.77
N VAL A 258 -7.52 -6.80 1.54
CA VAL A 258 -8.30 -7.00 0.32
C VAL A 258 -8.02 -8.39 -0.24
N VAL A 259 -9.08 -9.11 -0.61
CA VAL A 259 -8.97 -10.37 -1.36
C VAL A 259 -9.41 -10.14 -2.80
N ARG A 260 -8.64 -10.69 -3.74
CA ARG A 260 -9.03 -10.78 -5.14
C ARG A 260 -9.58 -12.16 -5.41
N MET A 261 -10.81 -12.22 -5.88
CA MET A 261 -11.48 -13.45 -6.23
C MET A 261 -11.09 -13.91 -7.65
N GLU A 262 -11.26 -15.19 -7.97
CA GLU A 262 -11.32 -15.67 -9.36
C GLU A 262 -12.74 -15.45 -9.93
N GLU A 263 -12.85 -15.32 -11.25
CA GLU A 263 -14.13 -15.09 -11.97
C GLU A 263 -15.12 -16.26 -11.81
N ASP A 264 -14.63 -17.46 -11.51
CA ASP A 264 -15.42 -18.68 -11.36
C ASP A 264 -15.57 -19.13 -9.89
N ALA A 265 -15.42 -18.20 -8.94
CA ALA A 265 -15.60 -18.48 -7.51
C ALA A 265 -17.00 -19.08 -7.21
N GLU A 266 -17.03 -20.18 -6.44
CA GLU A 266 -18.27 -20.85 -6.07
C GLU A 266 -19.03 -20.10 -4.96
N GLU A 267 -20.34 -20.33 -4.85
CA GLU A 267 -21.16 -19.75 -3.76
C GLU A 267 -20.70 -20.24 -2.40
N GLY A 268 -20.41 -19.33 -1.47
CA GLY A 268 -19.88 -19.71 -0.17
C GLY A 268 -19.83 -18.60 0.84
N GLU A 269 -19.23 -18.89 1.99
CA GLU A 269 -18.95 -17.91 3.03
C GLU A 269 -17.44 -17.92 3.31
N ILE A 270 -16.78 -16.78 3.24
CA ILE A 270 -15.36 -16.64 3.56
C ILE A 270 -15.20 -15.66 4.71
N SER A 271 -14.34 -15.99 5.66
CA SER A 271 -13.81 -15.01 6.62
C SER A 271 -12.33 -15.24 6.83
N LEU A 272 -11.65 -14.24 7.40
CA LEU A 272 -10.24 -14.32 7.74
C LEU A 272 -9.98 -13.78 9.14
N ASP A 273 -8.88 -14.24 9.71
CA ASP A 273 -8.34 -13.72 10.96
C ASP A 273 -6.93 -13.22 10.72
N VAL A 274 -6.63 -11.98 11.12
CA VAL A 274 -5.26 -11.51 11.28
C VAL A 274 -4.70 -12.11 12.57
N LYS A 275 -3.72 -13.01 12.46
CA LYS A 275 -3.13 -13.73 13.60
C LYS A 275 -1.97 -12.99 14.24
N SER A 276 -1.20 -12.26 13.45
CA SER A 276 -0.08 -11.46 13.94
C SER A 276 0.42 -10.48 12.89
N VAL A 277 0.88 -9.32 13.34
CA VAL A 277 1.73 -8.40 12.59
C VAL A 277 3.06 -8.26 13.32
N THR A 278 4.16 -8.21 12.57
CA THR A 278 5.51 -8.01 13.10
C THR A 278 6.24 -6.97 12.27
N GLY A 279 7.04 -6.16 12.94
CA GLY A 279 7.98 -5.23 12.32
C GLY A 279 9.29 -5.15 13.09
N THR A 280 10.15 -4.23 12.68
CA THR A 280 11.42 -3.91 13.33
C THR A 280 11.43 -2.42 13.65
N GLY A 281 11.74 -2.06 14.89
CA GLY A 281 11.89 -0.65 15.30
C GLY A 281 13.07 -0.01 14.57
N GLU A 282 12.90 1.18 14.00
CA GLU A 282 13.95 1.85 13.23
C GLU A 282 15.15 2.27 14.10
N ASP A 283 14.87 2.65 15.36
CA ASP A 283 15.88 3.14 16.29
C ASP A 283 16.45 1.99 17.13
N SER A 284 15.59 1.17 17.72
CA SER A 284 15.99 0.05 18.58
C SER A 284 16.56 -1.14 17.80
N ASN A 285 16.22 -1.28 16.51
CA ASN A 285 16.52 -2.45 15.69
C ASN A 285 16.03 -3.78 16.32
N GLU A 286 15.06 -3.69 17.23
CA GLU A 286 14.46 -4.85 17.88
C GLU A 286 13.18 -5.26 17.16
N VAL A 287 12.87 -6.56 17.20
CA VAL A 287 11.62 -7.08 16.62
C VAL A 287 10.44 -6.64 17.47
N ILE A 288 9.49 -5.95 16.85
CA ILE A 288 8.22 -5.54 17.44
C ILE A 288 7.14 -6.54 17.02
N VAL A 289 6.47 -7.11 18.02
CA VAL A 289 5.31 -8.00 17.82
C VAL A 289 4.09 -7.23 18.29
N PHE A 290 3.21 -6.92 17.34
CA PHE A 290 2.01 -6.14 17.62
C PHE A 290 1.05 -6.92 18.54
N SER A 291 0.45 -6.21 19.49
CA SER A 291 -0.59 -6.73 20.38
C SER A 291 -1.99 -6.58 19.75
N GLY A 292 -3.03 -7.13 20.38
CA GLY A 292 -4.42 -7.00 19.91
C GLY A 292 -4.97 -8.16 19.06
N PHE A 293 -4.14 -9.13 18.69
CA PHE A 293 -4.55 -10.29 17.89
C PHE A 293 -5.13 -11.47 18.70
N PRO A 294 -5.95 -12.35 18.10
CA PRO A 294 -6.41 -12.30 16.70
C PRO A 294 -7.47 -11.21 16.46
N ILE A 295 -7.50 -10.67 15.24
CA ILE A 295 -8.54 -9.77 14.76
C ILE A 295 -9.32 -10.51 13.67
N GLU A 296 -10.63 -10.64 13.85
CA GLU A 296 -11.52 -11.39 12.96
C GLU A 296 -12.18 -10.41 11.98
N SER A 297 -12.23 -10.79 10.70
CA SER A 297 -13.00 -10.07 9.69
C SER A 297 -14.50 -10.34 9.84
N GLY A 298 -15.31 -9.57 9.12
CA GLY A 298 -16.67 -10.00 8.80
C GLY A 298 -16.71 -11.29 7.99
N VAL A 299 -17.89 -11.91 7.95
CA VAL A 299 -18.18 -13.01 7.02
C VAL A 299 -18.61 -12.42 5.68
N LYS A 300 -17.88 -12.75 4.64
CA LYS A 300 -18.20 -12.46 3.26
C LYS A 300 -19.04 -13.59 2.69
N THR A 301 -20.23 -13.30 2.17
CA THR A 301 -21.04 -14.28 1.43
C THR A 301 -20.80 -14.08 -0.06
N ILE A 302 -20.35 -15.11 -0.75
CA ILE A 302 -20.29 -15.16 -2.21
C ILE A 302 -21.64 -15.68 -2.67
N SER A 303 -22.42 -14.84 -3.33
CA SER A 303 -23.69 -15.22 -3.90
C SER A 303 -23.51 -15.47 -5.39
N SER A 304 -23.96 -16.64 -5.88
CA SER A 304 -24.21 -16.88 -7.30
C SER A 304 -25.70 -16.78 -7.58
N GLU A 305 -26.46 -16.06 -6.74
CA GLU A 305 -27.62 -15.34 -7.25
C GLU A 305 -27.08 -14.36 -8.29
N SER A 306 -26.85 -14.91 -9.49
CA SER A 306 -26.53 -14.21 -10.71
C SER A 306 -27.44 -12.99 -10.72
N PRO A 307 -26.90 -11.77 -10.74
CA PRO A 307 -27.72 -10.59 -10.93
C PRO A 307 -28.52 -10.83 -12.20
N GLU A 308 -29.80 -11.19 -12.05
CA GLU A 308 -30.70 -11.72 -13.07
C GLU A 308 -30.05 -12.03 -14.43
N GLU A 309 -29.20 -13.07 -14.58
CA GLU A 309 -28.40 -13.35 -15.80
C GLU A 309 -28.15 -12.08 -16.65
N SER A 310 -27.08 -11.33 -16.35
CA SER A 310 -26.75 -10.08 -17.05
C SER A 310 -27.06 -10.17 -18.55
N CYS A 311 -27.79 -9.16 -19.02
CA CYS A 311 -28.47 -9.17 -20.31
C CYS A 311 -27.44 -9.01 -21.46
N GLU A 312 -26.74 -10.10 -21.78
CA GLU A 312 -25.59 -10.11 -22.70
C GLU A 312 -25.97 -9.97 -24.19
N GLY A 313 -24.97 -9.65 -25.02
CA GLY A 313 -25.04 -9.69 -26.49
C GLY A 313 -25.39 -8.35 -27.17
N ASP A 314 -24.98 -8.16 -28.42
CA ASP A 314 -25.23 -6.91 -29.15
C ASP A 314 -26.67 -6.82 -29.68
N LEU A 315 -27.35 -5.70 -29.40
CA LEU A 315 -28.68 -5.45 -29.93
C LEU A 315 -28.67 -5.36 -31.48
N ASN A 316 -29.49 -6.16 -32.13
CA ASN A 316 -29.70 -6.14 -33.59
C ASN A 316 -31.15 -5.82 -33.93
N LEU A 317 -31.35 -4.70 -34.64
CA LEU A 317 -32.65 -4.20 -35.06
C LEU A 317 -32.90 -4.44 -36.55
N GLU A 318 -33.96 -5.20 -36.86
CA GLU A 318 -34.40 -5.46 -38.23
C GLU A 318 -35.85 -5.02 -38.46
N MET A 319 -36.15 -4.54 -39.67
CA MET A 319 -37.49 -4.11 -40.08
C MET A 319 -37.93 -4.81 -41.36
N SER A 320 -39.15 -5.35 -41.37
CA SER A 320 -39.71 -6.04 -42.54
C SER A 320 -41.19 -5.72 -42.75
N PRO A 321 -41.60 -5.20 -43.93
CA PRO A 321 -40.77 -4.89 -45.09
C PRO A 321 -39.95 -3.59 -44.92
N ASN A 322 -38.74 -3.55 -45.51
CA ASN A 322 -37.96 -2.33 -45.71
C ASN A 322 -37.27 -2.41 -47.10
N PRO A 323 -37.66 -1.60 -48.10
CA PRO A 323 -38.58 -0.46 -48.01
C PRO A 323 -40.05 -0.87 -47.78
N ALA A 324 -40.77 -0.05 -47.03
CA ALA A 324 -42.20 -0.17 -46.74
C ALA A 324 -43.03 0.71 -47.68
N THR A 325 -44.33 0.42 -47.80
CA THR A 325 -45.28 1.29 -48.50
C THR A 325 -45.95 2.20 -47.48
N GLN A 326 -46.16 3.50 -47.77
CA GLN A 326 -46.84 4.39 -46.83
C GLN A 326 -48.16 3.78 -46.33
N ASP A 327 -48.43 3.94 -45.04
CA ASP A 327 -49.55 3.35 -44.28
C ASP A 327 -49.53 1.80 -44.16
N SER A 328 -48.42 1.13 -44.51
CA SER A 328 -48.27 -0.31 -44.30
C SER A 328 -47.77 -0.65 -42.90
N ILE A 329 -48.14 -1.85 -42.41
CA ILE A 329 -47.64 -2.38 -41.15
C ILE A 329 -46.26 -2.98 -41.38
N ILE A 330 -45.29 -2.56 -40.56
CA ILE A 330 -43.93 -3.09 -40.51
C ILE A 330 -43.78 -3.93 -39.25
N THR A 331 -43.20 -5.12 -39.40
CA THR A 331 -42.73 -5.91 -38.27
C THR A 331 -41.31 -5.49 -37.93
N VAL A 332 -41.11 -5.09 -36.69
CA VAL A 332 -39.80 -4.76 -36.12
C VAL A 332 -39.35 -5.95 -35.28
N VAL A 333 -38.14 -6.45 -35.53
CA VAL A 333 -37.53 -7.58 -34.83
C VAL A 333 -36.29 -7.07 -34.12
N VAL A 334 -36.25 -7.27 -32.80
CA VAL A 334 -35.08 -7.02 -31.98
C VAL A 334 -34.49 -8.38 -31.62
N SER A 335 -33.20 -8.57 -31.87
CA SER A 335 -32.49 -9.83 -31.68
C SER A 335 -31.06 -9.58 -31.22
N GLY A 336 -30.25 -10.64 -31.05
CA GLY A 336 -28.83 -10.52 -30.71
C GLY A 336 -28.51 -10.38 -29.21
N ILE A 337 -29.56 -10.30 -28.39
CA ILE A 337 -29.47 -10.26 -26.93
C ILE A 337 -29.84 -11.61 -26.32
N GLU A 338 -29.12 -12.02 -25.28
CA GLU A 338 -29.33 -13.25 -24.50
C GLU A 338 -29.63 -12.87 -23.04
N ASN A 339 -30.35 -13.73 -22.31
CA ASN A 339 -30.66 -13.54 -20.90
C ASN A 339 -31.43 -12.25 -20.50
N CYS A 340 -31.93 -11.50 -21.47
CA CYS A 340 -32.72 -10.28 -21.23
C CYS A 340 -34.21 -10.55 -20.96
N GLN A 341 -34.61 -11.68 -20.37
CA GLN A 341 -36.03 -12.01 -20.22
C GLN A 341 -36.73 -10.96 -19.33
N ASN A 342 -37.90 -10.50 -19.76
CA ASN A 342 -38.72 -9.50 -19.06
C ASN A 342 -38.16 -8.07 -19.05
N LYS A 343 -37.03 -7.80 -19.70
CA LYS A 343 -36.56 -6.42 -19.93
C LYS A 343 -37.43 -5.72 -20.98
N ARG A 344 -37.49 -4.39 -20.90
CA ARG A 344 -38.30 -3.56 -21.79
C ARG A 344 -37.41 -3.04 -22.91
N VAL A 345 -37.70 -3.41 -24.15
CA VAL A 345 -37.07 -2.76 -25.31
C VAL A 345 -38.00 -1.69 -25.85
N SER A 346 -37.51 -0.45 -25.91
CA SER A 346 -38.20 0.68 -26.52
C SER A 346 -37.70 0.92 -27.94
N LEU A 347 -38.61 1.25 -28.86
CA LEU A 347 -38.29 1.69 -30.22
C LEU A 347 -38.55 3.20 -30.29
N ARG A 348 -37.51 3.97 -30.57
CA ARG A 348 -37.51 5.42 -30.55
C ARG A 348 -37.07 6.01 -31.90
N GLU A 349 -37.40 7.27 -32.13
CA GLU A 349 -37.01 8.01 -33.34
C GLU A 349 -35.58 8.53 -33.22
N GLU A 350 -34.79 8.42 -34.29
CA GLU A 350 -33.38 8.86 -34.38
C GLU A 350 -32.42 8.10 -33.44
N ASP A 351 -32.54 8.28 -32.12
CA ASP A 351 -31.67 7.75 -31.07
C ASP A 351 -32.48 7.34 -29.81
N CYS A 352 -31.79 7.03 -28.72
CA CYS A 352 -32.43 6.61 -27.47
C CYS A 352 -32.96 7.78 -26.61
N ASP A 353 -32.67 9.02 -26.97
CA ASP A 353 -33.27 10.23 -26.40
C ASP A 353 -34.56 10.64 -27.11
N GLY A 354 -34.80 10.11 -28.32
CA GLY A 354 -35.99 10.39 -29.12
C GLY A 354 -37.31 9.88 -28.55
N ASP A 355 -38.41 10.31 -29.19
CA ASP A 355 -39.77 9.95 -28.82
C ASP A 355 -40.02 8.43 -29.00
N GLU A 356 -40.64 7.80 -28.01
CA GLU A 356 -40.98 6.37 -28.08
C GLU A 356 -42.17 6.13 -29.01
N VAL A 357 -41.96 5.29 -30.02
CA VAL A 357 -42.96 4.93 -31.04
C VAL A 357 -43.64 3.60 -30.69
N ALA A 358 -42.90 2.65 -30.16
CA ALA A 358 -43.40 1.35 -29.74
C ALA A 358 -42.50 0.73 -28.67
N PHE A 359 -42.99 -0.33 -28.00
CA PHE A 359 -42.17 -1.12 -27.08
C PHE A 359 -42.58 -2.59 -27.13
N CYS A 360 -41.70 -3.46 -26.63
CA CYS A 360 -41.95 -4.87 -26.39
C CYS A 360 -41.31 -5.29 -25.05
N ILE A 361 -41.61 -6.50 -24.61
CA ILE A 361 -40.88 -7.17 -23.53
C ILE A 361 -40.03 -8.27 -24.15
N SER A 362 -38.72 -8.29 -23.88
CA SER A 362 -37.80 -9.28 -24.41
C SER A 362 -38.04 -10.66 -23.81
N GLY A 363 -37.99 -11.67 -24.68
CA GLY A 363 -37.78 -13.06 -24.28
C GLY A 363 -36.28 -13.38 -24.24
N SER A 364 -35.94 -14.66 -24.26
CA SER A 364 -34.54 -15.12 -24.14
C SER A 364 -33.63 -14.79 -25.34
N THR A 365 -34.17 -14.24 -26.42
CA THR A 365 -33.43 -13.97 -27.68
C THR A 365 -33.85 -12.64 -28.34
N GLY A 366 -34.50 -11.77 -27.58
CA GLY A 366 -35.10 -10.53 -28.08
C GLY A 366 -36.63 -10.55 -28.17
N CYS A 367 -37.20 -9.74 -29.06
CA CYS A 367 -38.65 -9.50 -29.15
C CYS A 367 -39.11 -9.08 -30.56
N HIS A 368 -40.42 -8.92 -30.73
CA HIS A 368 -41.00 -8.33 -31.94
C HIS A 368 -42.09 -7.31 -31.60
N MET A 369 -42.22 -6.28 -32.43
CA MET A 369 -43.29 -5.28 -32.35
C MET A 369 -43.76 -4.88 -33.75
N SER A 370 -44.81 -4.06 -33.84
CA SER A 370 -45.33 -3.60 -35.13
C SER A 370 -45.62 -2.11 -35.11
N ILE A 371 -45.19 -1.42 -36.16
CA ILE A 371 -45.43 0.01 -36.38
C ILE A 371 -46.13 0.23 -37.72
N THR A 372 -46.74 1.40 -37.91
CA THR A 372 -47.31 1.81 -39.22
C THR A 372 -46.36 2.82 -39.85
N SER A 373 -45.93 2.57 -41.09
CA SER A 373 -45.01 3.47 -41.79
C SER A 373 -45.69 4.78 -42.21
N ASP A 374 -45.17 5.92 -41.77
CA ASP A 374 -45.61 7.25 -42.25
C ASP A 374 -44.58 7.86 -43.21
N GLU A 375 -43.35 8.07 -42.73
CA GLU A 375 -42.24 8.62 -43.50
C GLU A 375 -40.92 7.86 -43.33
N SER A 376 -39.95 8.15 -44.21
CA SER A 376 -38.61 7.57 -44.12
C SER A 376 -37.83 8.24 -42.99
N GLN A 377 -37.44 7.48 -41.97
CA GLN A 377 -36.69 7.96 -40.82
C GLN A 377 -35.80 6.86 -40.23
N THR A 378 -34.87 7.25 -39.36
CA THR A 378 -34.07 6.30 -38.57
C THR A 378 -34.83 5.97 -37.29
N TYR A 379 -34.82 4.69 -36.92
CA TYR A 379 -35.31 4.23 -35.63
C TYR A 379 -34.20 3.57 -34.86
N SER A 380 -34.23 3.72 -33.54
CA SER A 380 -33.30 3.09 -32.60
C SER A 380 -34.06 2.21 -31.63
N ALA A 381 -33.62 0.98 -31.45
CA ALA A 381 -34.06 0.11 -30.37
C ALA A 381 -33.12 0.32 -29.18
N CYS A 382 -33.68 0.43 -27.99
CA CYS A 382 -32.96 0.77 -26.76
C CYS A 382 -33.45 -0.15 -25.64
N ILE A 383 -32.53 -0.76 -24.91
CA ILE A 383 -32.76 -1.65 -23.77
C ILE A 383 -31.77 -1.29 -22.65
N ASP A 384 -32.30 -1.14 -21.44
CA ASP A 384 -31.53 -0.96 -20.21
C ASP A 384 -31.18 -2.36 -19.66
N LYS A 385 -29.97 -2.84 -19.97
CA LYS A 385 -29.49 -4.19 -19.71
C LYS A 385 -29.08 -4.38 -18.26
N ASN A 386 -28.37 -3.42 -17.68
CA ASN A 386 -27.87 -3.45 -16.30
C ASN A 386 -28.86 -2.86 -15.27
N SER A 387 -29.98 -2.27 -15.70
CA SER A 387 -30.99 -1.62 -14.84
C SER A 387 -30.50 -0.34 -14.15
N ASP A 388 -29.50 0.34 -14.69
CA ASP A 388 -28.97 1.58 -14.10
C ASP A 388 -29.84 2.81 -14.41
N GLY A 389 -30.78 2.66 -15.35
CA GLY A 389 -31.77 3.66 -15.73
C GLY A 389 -31.43 4.47 -16.97
N ASP A 390 -30.35 4.14 -17.69
CA ASP A 390 -30.06 4.68 -19.02
C ASP A 390 -29.97 3.59 -20.11
N THR A 391 -29.54 3.97 -21.32
CA THR A 391 -29.44 3.07 -22.49
C THR A 391 -28.19 3.35 -23.33
N ASP A 392 -27.21 4.01 -22.73
CA ASP A 392 -26.05 4.59 -23.42
C ASP A 392 -24.86 3.62 -23.42
N ASP A 393 -24.99 2.47 -22.74
CA ASP A 393 -23.94 1.48 -22.62
C ASP A 393 -23.74 0.68 -23.91
N SER A 394 -22.57 0.06 -23.99
CA SER A 394 -22.17 -0.71 -25.16
C SER A 394 -23.13 -1.88 -25.40
N GLY A 395 -23.76 -1.89 -26.58
CA GLY A 395 -24.67 -2.95 -27.01
C GLY A 395 -26.12 -2.79 -26.53
N GLU A 396 -26.45 -1.69 -25.85
CA GLU A 396 -27.82 -1.36 -25.40
C GLU A 396 -28.70 -0.73 -26.46
N SER A 397 -28.08 -0.25 -27.55
CA SER A 397 -28.78 0.42 -28.64
C SER A 397 -28.40 -0.11 -30.02
N SER A 398 -29.35 -0.02 -30.95
CA SER A 398 -29.17 -0.43 -32.35
C SER A 398 -30.10 0.35 -33.26
N SER A 399 -29.58 0.91 -34.35
CA SER A 399 -30.35 1.78 -35.24
C SER A 399 -30.49 1.22 -36.65
N VAL A 400 -31.66 1.44 -37.26
CA VAL A 400 -31.93 1.09 -38.66
C VAL A 400 -32.74 2.18 -39.35
N GLY A 401 -32.37 2.49 -40.60
CA GLY A 401 -33.11 3.42 -41.44
C GLY A 401 -34.30 2.74 -42.13
N LEU A 402 -35.51 3.25 -41.90
CA LEU A 402 -36.71 2.84 -42.63
C LEU A 402 -36.87 3.67 -43.91
N ILE A 403 -37.10 3.01 -45.05
CA ILE A 403 -37.42 3.66 -46.32
C ILE A 403 -38.91 3.47 -46.63
N VAL A 404 -39.66 4.56 -46.80
CA VAL A 404 -41.10 4.53 -47.11
C VAL A 404 -41.39 5.04 -48.54
N ASN A 405 -42.00 4.18 -49.36
CA ASN A 405 -42.47 4.52 -50.69
C ASN A 405 -43.91 5.07 -50.63
N LYS A 406 -44.11 6.32 -51.08
CA LYS A 406 -45.44 6.93 -51.17
C LYS A 406 -46.25 6.29 -52.30
N ASN A 407 -47.40 5.70 -51.96
CA ASN A 407 -48.35 5.18 -52.94
C ASN A 407 -48.98 6.34 -53.72
N GLY A 408 -48.39 6.75 -54.85
CA GLY A 408 -49.11 7.63 -55.79
C GLY A 408 -48.35 8.62 -56.65
N GLU A 409 -47.02 8.80 -56.51
CA GLU A 409 -46.28 9.54 -57.53
C GLU A 409 -45.79 8.58 -58.62
N ALA A 410 -46.70 8.27 -59.54
CA ALA A 410 -46.34 7.78 -60.85
C ALA A 410 -45.49 8.85 -61.54
N SER A 411 -44.16 8.72 -61.43
CA SER A 411 -43.19 9.39 -62.28
C SER A 411 -43.46 8.97 -63.72
N GLY A 412 -44.28 9.78 -64.40
CA GLY A 412 -44.44 9.77 -65.84
C GLY A 412 -43.65 10.94 -66.41
N GLU A 413 -42.37 10.72 -66.71
CA GLU A 413 -41.64 11.50 -67.71
C GLU A 413 -40.88 10.53 -68.60
N GLU A 414 -41.52 10.20 -69.71
CA GLU A 414 -40.84 9.87 -70.97
C GLU A 414 -40.18 11.16 -71.46
N ASP A 415 -38.89 11.13 -71.83
CA ASP A 415 -38.41 11.84 -73.02
C ASP A 415 -36.97 11.45 -73.41
N GLU A 416 -36.73 11.69 -74.70
CA GLU A 416 -35.85 11.00 -75.63
C GLU A 416 -34.36 11.36 -75.57
N GLU A 417 -33.56 10.51 -76.23
CA GLU A 417 -32.19 10.74 -76.67
C GLU A 417 -32.02 12.05 -77.47
N ASP A 418 -31.06 12.91 -77.09
CA ASP A 418 -30.31 13.73 -78.04
C ASP A 418 -28.89 14.07 -77.53
N THR A 419 -28.07 14.50 -78.47
CA THR A 419 -26.67 14.23 -78.68
C THR A 419 -25.74 15.37 -78.25
N GLY A 420 -24.54 14.99 -77.77
CA GLY A 420 -23.29 15.69 -78.11
C GLY A 420 -22.89 16.93 -77.29
N PRO A 421 -21.60 17.32 -77.36
CA PRO A 421 -20.78 17.56 -76.17
C PRO A 421 -20.40 19.03 -75.95
N THR A 422 -20.24 19.48 -74.70
CA THR A 422 -19.14 20.37 -74.25
C THR A 422 -19.30 20.81 -72.79
N GLY A 423 -18.24 20.66 -72.00
CA GLY A 423 -17.75 21.75 -71.16
C GLY A 423 -18.20 21.84 -69.69
N ALA A 424 -17.24 21.55 -68.82
CA ALA A 424 -16.93 22.28 -67.59
C ALA A 424 -17.77 22.07 -66.31
N ALA A 425 -17.10 21.43 -65.34
CA ALA A 425 -16.93 21.84 -63.95
C ALA A 425 -18.18 22.07 -63.07
N SER A 426 -18.32 21.23 -62.04
CA SER A 426 -18.23 21.59 -60.61
C SER A 426 -19.11 20.67 -59.75
N GLY A 427 -18.59 20.24 -58.59
CA GLY A 427 -19.44 19.76 -57.49
C GLY A 427 -19.39 18.27 -57.17
N LEU A 428 -18.19 17.67 -57.14
CA LEU A 428 -17.93 16.42 -56.40
C LEU A 428 -16.94 16.73 -55.28
N GLU A 429 -17.38 17.52 -54.30
CA GLU A 429 -16.68 17.73 -53.04
C GLU A 429 -17.71 17.55 -51.93
N SER A 430 -17.60 16.44 -51.19
CA SER A 430 -17.99 16.32 -49.78
C SER A 430 -18.12 14.83 -49.40
N PHE A 431 -17.04 14.05 -49.53
CA PHE A 431 -16.90 12.78 -48.78
C PHE A 431 -15.43 12.35 -48.58
N THR A 432 -14.49 13.30 -48.72
CA THR A 432 -13.04 13.07 -48.56
C THR A 432 -12.37 13.92 -47.47
N GLU A 433 -13.12 14.67 -46.67
CA GLU A 433 -12.55 15.46 -45.55
C GLU A 433 -12.57 14.79 -44.18
N SER A 434 -13.14 13.59 -44.02
CA SER A 434 -13.13 12.91 -42.71
C SER A 434 -12.03 11.85 -42.54
N LEU A 435 -11.15 11.63 -43.53
CA LEU A 435 -10.11 10.58 -43.46
C LEU A 435 -8.67 11.08 -43.57
N THR A 436 -8.43 12.40 -43.50
CA THR A 436 -7.08 12.98 -43.43
C THR A 436 -6.70 13.50 -42.04
N GLY A 437 -7.62 13.49 -41.06
CA GLY A 437 -7.34 13.85 -39.66
C GLY A 437 -6.65 12.75 -38.84
N ALA A 438 -6.85 11.48 -39.18
CA ALA A 438 -6.30 10.35 -38.40
C ALA A 438 -4.86 9.97 -38.79
N ALA A 439 -4.42 10.25 -40.02
CA ALA A 439 -3.07 9.91 -40.47
C ALA A 439 -1.99 10.86 -39.90
N GLY A 440 -2.36 12.10 -39.54
CA GLY A 440 -1.45 13.04 -38.88
C GLY A 440 -1.20 12.70 -37.41
N GLY A 441 -2.26 12.30 -36.68
CA GLY A 441 -2.16 11.89 -35.28
C GLY A 441 -1.32 10.63 -35.10
N PHE A 442 -1.48 9.64 -35.98
CA PHE A 442 -0.72 8.40 -35.88
C PHE A 442 0.79 8.59 -36.12
N LEU A 443 1.19 9.50 -37.02
CA LEU A 443 2.61 9.81 -37.24
C LEU A 443 3.21 10.60 -36.07
N ILE A 444 2.45 11.50 -35.44
CA ILE A 444 2.89 12.22 -34.24
C ILE A 444 3.03 11.26 -33.05
N LEU A 445 2.08 10.34 -32.87
CA LEU A 445 2.12 9.34 -31.80
C LEU A 445 3.30 8.37 -31.97
N LEU A 446 3.60 7.98 -33.22
CA LEU A 446 4.74 7.13 -33.56
C LEU A 446 6.08 7.84 -33.34
N GLU A 447 6.16 9.16 -33.59
CA GLU A 447 7.35 9.96 -33.31
C GLU A 447 7.58 10.12 -31.79
N LEU A 448 6.51 10.34 -31.03
CA LEU A 448 6.56 10.47 -29.56
C LEU A 448 6.97 9.15 -28.88
N THR A 449 6.42 8.02 -29.32
CA THR A 449 6.79 6.69 -28.80
C THR A 449 8.24 6.33 -29.14
N LEU A 450 8.72 6.63 -30.35
CA LEU A 450 10.15 6.44 -30.70
C LEU A 450 11.08 7.30 -29.85
N LEU A 451 10.69 8.54 -29.52
CA LEU A 451 11.48 9.44 -28.68
C LEU A 451 11.52 8.95 -27.23
N LEU A 452 10.41 8.43 -26.70
CA LEU A 452 10.34 7.80 -25.36
C LEU A 452 11.24 6.56 -25.28
N ILE A 453 11.19 5.67 -26.27
CA ILE A 453 12.06 4.49 -26.35
C ILE A 453 13.54 4.89 -26.39
N LEU A 454 13.89 5.93 -27.16
CA LEU A 454 15.25 6.46 -27.20
C LEU A 454 15.69 6.98 -25.82
N PHE A 455 14.80 7.67 -25.09
CA PHE A 455 15.11 8.22 -23.77
C PHE A 455 15.38 7.11 -22.74
N VAL A 456 14.56 6.06 -22.74
CA VAL A 456 14.75 4.87 -21.89
C VAL A 456 16.08 4.18 -22.21
N LEU A 457 16.43 4.02 -23.48
CA LEU A 457 17.72 3.43 -23.89
C LEU A 457 18.92 4.29 -23.43
N VAL A 458 18.81 5.61 -23.49
CA VAL A 458 19.84 6.51 -22.96
C VAL A 458 19.99 6.36 -21.44
N MET A 459 18.88 6.28 -20.70
CA MET A 459 18.92 6.06 -19.24
C MET A 459 19.57 4.72 -18.88
N ILE A 460 19.27 3.65 -19.62
CA ILE A 460 19.90 2.34 -19.45
C ILE A 460 21.41 2.43 -19.72
N LEU A 461 21.84 3.13 -20.77
CA LEU A 461 23.27 3.33 -21.06
C LEU A 461 24.00 4.14 -19.98
N PHE A 462 23.32 5.09 -19.33
CA PHE A 462 23.88 5.82 -18.19
C PHE A 462 23.94 4.99 -16.91
N LYS A 463 22.92 4.17 -16.62
CA LYS A 463 22.94 3.26 -15.46
C LYS A 463 23.95 2.11 -15.61
N LEU A 464 24.23 1.67 -16.83
CA LEU A 464 25.26 0.64 -17.10
C LEU A 464 26.68 1.18 -17.08
N LYS A 465 26.87 2.51 -16.98
CA LYS A 465 28.19 3.10 -16.76
C LYS A 465 28.51 3.11 -15.27
N THR A 466 28.75 1.92 -14.72
CA THR A 466 29.26 1.74 -13.36
C THR A 466 30.60 2.50 -13.22
N PRO A 467 30.82 3.29 -12.16
CA PRO A 467 32.10 3.93 -11.91
C PRO A 467 33.17 2.84 -11.84
N GLY A 468 34.19 2.97 -12.70
CA GLY A 468 35.30 2.03 -12.76
C GLY A 468 35.91 1.86 -11.37
N GLU A 469 35.89 0.62 -10.90
CA GLU A 469 36.59 0.13 -9.73
C GLU A 469 38.07 0.53 -9.88
N THR A 470 38.50 1.53 -9.13
CA THR A 470 39.90 1.89 -8.99
C THR A 470 40.58 0.80 -8.19
N ASP A 471 41.23 -0.09 -8.94
CA ASP A 471 42.13 -1.14 -8.47
C ASP A 471 43.27 -0.51 -7.65
N SER A 472 43.12 -0.50 -6.32
CA SER A 472 44.18 -0.09 -5.41
C SER A 472 45.07 -1.30 -5.10
N ASP A 473 46.16 -1.39 -5.88
CA ASP A 473 47.34 -2.21 -5.65
C ASP A 473 47.76 -2.27 -4.16
N LYS A 474 47.56 -3.43 -3.53
CA LYS A 474 48.30 -3.80 -2.32
C LYS A 474 49.67 -4.35 -2.74
N LYS A 475 50.69 -3.49 -2.61
CA LYS A 475 52.09 -3.91 -2.47
C LYS A 475 52.28 -4.59 -1.12
N GLU A 476 52.51 -5.89 -1.12
CA GLU A 476 53.27 -6.57 -0.07
C GLU A 476 54.77 -6.41 -0.36
N GLU A 477 55.46 -5.67 0.51
CA GLU A 477 56.92 -5.74 0.66
C GLU A 477 57.24 -6.40 2.02
N LYS A 478 58.05 -7.47 1.92
CA LYS A 478 59.04 -8.05 2.85
C LYS A 478 59.08 -7.66 4.32
#